data_AF-A0A2T1M1C3-F1
#
_entry.id   AF-A0A2T1M1C3-F1
#
_cell.length_a   1.000
_cell.length_b   1.000
_cell.length_c   1.000
_cell.angle_alpha   90.00
_cell.angle_beta   90.00
_cell.angle_gamma   90.00
#
_symmetry.space_group_name_H-M   'P 1'
#
loop_
_entity.id
_entity.type
_entity.pdbx_description
1 polymer ?
#
loop_
_entity_poly.entity_id
_entity_poly.type
_entity_poly.pdbx_seq_one_letter_code
_entity_poly.pdbx_strand_id
1 'polypeptide(L)'
;MDKLNTYRKAIQKVLNKHQAYKPSHGQIEALAICDTKNDNYMLMDLGWDNTGRVHAVVFHLRIQNDKIWVEWDGLETGITQELLDLGIKKEDIVLGFYRPERRALTEFAIN
;
A
#
# COMPACT_ATOMS: atom_id res chain seq x y z
N MET A 1 19.95 -0.19 -8.23
CA MET A 1 20.07 -0.36 -6.76
C MET A 1 19.46 0.83 -6.01
N ASP A 2 19.74 2.07 -6.43
CA ASP A 2 19.18 3.27 -5.78
C ASP A 2 17.66 3.40 -5.93
N LYS A 3 17.11 3.18 -7.14
CA LYS A 3 15.66 3.27 -7.41
C LYS A 3 14.84 2.34 -6.51
N LEU A 4 15.22 1.06 -6.46
CA LEU A 4 14.54 0.06 -5.64
C LEU A 4 14.60 0.41 -4.14
N ASN A 5 15.76 0.86 -3.65
CA ASN A 5 15.90 1.30 -2.27
C ASN A 5 15.04 2.54 -1.96
N THR A 6 14.92 3.49 -2.90
CA THR A 6 13.99 4.62 -2.78
C THR A 6 12.55 4.14 -2.64
N TYR A 7 12.14 3.14 -3.41
CA TYR A 7 10.77 2.61 -3.38
C TYR A 7 10.47 1.91 -2.07
N ARG A 8 11.38 1.05 -1.61
CA ARG A 8 11.27 0.38 -0.31
C ARG A 8 11.14 1.39 0.82
N LYS A 9 11.96 2.46 0.81
CA LYS A 9 11.89 3.54 1.80
C LYS A 9 10.57 4.31 1.73
N ALA A 10 10.09 4.65 0.53
CA ALA A 10 8.82 5.33 0.34
C ALA A 10 7.64 4.49 0.87
N ILE A 11 7.59 3.21 0.48
CA ILE A 11 6.58 2.27 0.94
C ILE A 11 6.61 2.12 2.46
N GLN A 12 7.78 1.89 3.06
CA GLN A 12 7.91 1.77 4.51
C GLN A 12 7.50 3.07 5.24
N LYS A 13 7.75 4.25 4.65
CA LYS A 13 7.32 5.52 5.22
C LYS A 13 5.79 5.66 5.22
N VAL A 14 5.13 5.30 4.11
CA VAL A 14 3.65 5.24 4.04
C VAL A 14 3.13 4.24 5.09
N LEU A 15 3.75 3.07 5.16
CA LEU A 15 3.33 2.00 6.06
C LEU A 15 3.44 2.42 7.53
N ASN A 16 4.58 2.97 7.94
CA ASN A 16 4.79 3.45 9.31
C ASN A 16 3.88 4.63 9.67
N LYS A 17 3.60 5.52 8.71
CA LYS A 17 2.64 6.63 8.91
C LYS A 17 1.27 6.07 9.25
N HIS A 18 0.78 5.09 8.50
CA HIS A 18 -0.55 4.53 8.69
C HIS A 18 -0.65 3.61 9.91
N GLN A 19 0.41 2.85 10.21
CA GLN A 19 0.51 2.01 11.41
C GLN A 19 0.40 2.82 12.71
N ALA A 20 0.85 4.08 12.69
CA ALA A 20 0.79 4.95 13.87
C ALA A 20 -0.63 5.38 14.25
N TYR A 21 -1.60 5.29 13.33
CA TYR A 21 -2.99 5.58 13.64
C TYR A 21 -3.66 4.39 14.31
N LYS A 22 -4.27 4.65 15.46
CA LYS A 22 -5.14 3.68 16.14
C LYS A 22 -6.59 4.03 15.85
N PRO A 23 -7.43 3.06 15.43
CA PRO A 23 -8.86 3.27 15.34
C PRO A 23 -9.43 3.79 16.67
N SER A 24 -10.37 4.72 16.58
CA SER A 24 -10.99 5.37 17.75
C SER A 24 -11.94 4.47 18.54
N HIS A 25 -12.22 3.27 18.03
CA HIS A 25 -13.20 2.33 18.55
C HIS A 25 -12.64 0.90 18.52
N GLY A 26 -13.09 0.09 19.49
CA GLY A 26 -12.63 -1.29 19.63
C GLY A 26 -11.19 -1.40 20.14
N GLN A 27 -10.71 -2.64 20.17
CA GLN A 27 -9.32 -3.00 20.43
C GLN A 27 -8.73 -3.52 19.12
N ILE A 28 -8.30 -2.57 18.27
CA ILE A 28 -7.77 -2.85 16.95
C ILE A 28 -6.30 -2.41 16.89
N GLU A 29 -5.46 -3.32 16.41
CA GLU A 29 -4.05 -3.12 16.12
C GLU A 29 -3.86 -2.99 14.60
N ALA A 30 -3.13 -1.96 14.17
CA ALA A 30 -2.62 -1.85 12.83
C ALA A 30 -1.29 -2.62 12.73
N LEU A 31 -1.31 -3.79 12.10
CA LEU A 31 -0.16 -4.66 11.92
C LEU A 31 0.55 -4.38 10.59
N ALA A 32 1.80 -3.94 10.70
CA ALA A 32 2.72 -3.79 9.59
C ALA A 32 3.37 -5.13 9.20
N ILE A 33 3.22 -5.55 7.95
CA ILE A 33 3.85 -6.76 7.40
C ILE A 33 4.78 -6.35 6.26
N CYS A 34 6.09 -6.48 6.50
CA CYS A 34 7.13 -6.09 5.55
C CYS A 34 8.00 -7.29 5.19
N ASP A 35 7.79 -7.85 4.00
CA ASP A 35 8.69 -8.83 3.40
C ASP A 35 9.63 -8.12 2.42
N THR A 36 10.77 -7.65 2.94
CA THR A 36 11.79 -6.97 2.12
C THR A 36 12.55 -7.91 1.19
N LYS A 37 12.44 -9.23 1.39
CA LYS A 37 13.12 -10.23 0.54
C LYS A 37 12.35 -10.46 -0.74
N ASN A 38 11.02 -10.55 -0.65
CA ASN A 38 10.13 -10.76 -1.80
C ASN A 38 9.42 -9.46 -2.24
N ASP A 39 9.70 -8.34 -1.59
CA ASP A 39 9.12 -7.02 -1.84
C ASP A 39 7.58 -7.00 -1.77
N ASN A 40 7.03 -7.52 -0.67
CA ASN A 40 5.60 -7.41 -0.34
C ASN A 40 5.43 -6.63 0.97
N TYR A 41 4.52 -5.66 0.97
CA TYR A 41 4.32 -4.71 2.06
C TYR A 41 2.84 -4.49 2.28
N MET A 42 2.34 -4.78 3.47
CA MET A 42 0.91 -4.76 3.77
C MET A 42 0.65 -4.17 5.15
N LEU A 43 -0.44 -3.42 5.26
CA LEU A 43 -1.00 -3.02 6.55
C LEU A 43 -2.31 -3.77 6.76
N MET A 44 -2.45 -4.41 7.91
CA MET A 44 -3.67 -5.12 8.29
C MET A 44 -4.22 -4.59 9.60
N ASP A 45 -5.54 -4.52 9.70
CA ASP A 45 -6.22 -4.31 10.97
C ASP A 45 -6.58 -5.65 11.59
N LEU A 46 -6.18 -5.82 12.86
CA LEU A 46 -6.39 -7.03 13.64
C LEU A 46 -6.95 -6.67 15.01
N GLY A 47 -8.07 -7.26 15.40
CA GLY A 47 -8.66 -6.89 16.67
C GLY A 47 -10.08 -7.35 16.88
N TRP A 48 -10.75 -6.65 17.78
CA TRP A 48 -12.17 -6.79 18.04
C TRP A 48 -12.81 -5.42 18.13
N ASP A 49 -13.94 -5.24 17.47
CA ASP A 49 -14.80 -4.08 17.63
C ASP A 49 -16.15 -4.50 18.26
N ASN A 50 -17.10 -3.57 18.31
CA ASN A 50 -18.44 -3.82 18.87
C ASN A 50 -19.28 -4.79 18.02
N THR A 51 -18.86 -5.06 16.78
CA THR A 51 -19.57 -5.88 15.79
C THR A 51 -18.93 -7.26 15.61
N GLY A 52 -17.66 -7.43 15.97
CA GLY A 52 -16.99 -8.74 15.97
C GLY A 52 -15.49 -8.67 15.73
N ARG A 53 -14.96 -9.76 15.16
CA ARG A 53 -13.53 -9.91 14.87
C ARG A 53 -13.13 -9.02 13.69
N VAL A 54 -12.11 -8.21 13.90
CA VAL A 54 -11.43 -7.44 12.85
C VAL A 54 -10.23 -8.24 12.34
N HIS A 55 -10.22 -8.52 11.04
CA HIS A 55 -9.14 -9.19 10.32
C HIS A 55 -9.18 -8.78 8.83
N ALA A 56 -8.69 -7.58 8.53
CA ALA A 56 -8.84 -6.95 7.23
C ALA A 56 -7.53 -6.36 6.71
N VAL A 57 -7.35 -6.33 5.39
CA VAL A 57 -6.24 -5.64 4.74
C VAL A 57 -6.63 -4.19 4.49
N VAL A 58 -5.84 -3.26 4.99
CA VAL A 58 -6.04 -1.81 4.76
C VAL A 58 -5.47 -1.43 3.39
N PHE A 59 -4.23 -1.81 3.12
CA PHE A 59 -3.62 -1.70 1.79
C PHE A 59 -2.53 -2.74 1.60
N HIS A 60 -2.23 -3.05 0.34
CA HIS A 60 -1.18 -3.98 -0.04
C HIS A 60 -0.39 -3.42 -1.22
N LEU A 61 0.92 -3.27 -1.03
CA LEU A 61 1.88 -2.79 -2.00
C LEU A 61 2.94 -3.86 -2.29
N ARG A 62 3.36 -3.95 -3.55
CA ARG A 62 4.46 -4.82 -3.98
C ARG A 62 5.46 -4.04 -4.81
N ILE A 63 6.71 -4.50 -4.86
CA ILE A 63 7.64 -4.05 -5.89
C ILE A 63 7.89 -5.19 -6.85
N GLN A 64 7.53 -4.99 -8.11
CA GLN A 64 7.69 -5.96 -9.18
C GLN A 64 8.10 -5.24 -10.46
N ASN A 65 9.10 -5.78 -11.17
CA ASN A 65 9.62 -5.22 -12.41
C ASN A 65 10.02 -3.73 -12.29
N ASP A 66 10.72 -3.37 -11.21
CA ASP A 66 11.14 -2.00 -10.91
C ASP A 66 10.00 -0.98 -10.81
N LYS A 67 8.81 -1.42 -10.41
CA LYS A 67 7.62 -0.58 -10.19
C LYS A 67 6.87 -0.95 -8.92
N ILE A 68 6.15 0.02 -8.37
CA ILE A 68 5.29 -0.15 -7.20
C ILE A 68 3.91 -0.57 -7.67
N TRP A 69 3.49 -1.76 -7.28
CA TRP A 69 2.16 -2.30 -7.55
C TRP A 69 1.26 -2.03 -6.36
N VAL A 70 0.13 -1.37 -6.60
CA VAL A 70 -0.94 -1.19 -5.63
C VAL A 70 -1.94 -2.33 -5.83
N GLU A 71 -1.86 -3.37 -5.00
CA GLU A 71 -2.71 -4.55 -5.11
C GLU A 71 -4.06 -4.35 -4.41
N TRP A 72 -4.07 -3.55 -3.35
CA TRP A 72 -5.27 -3.15 -2.63
C TRP A 72 -5.06 -1.78 -1.98
N ASP A 73 -6.08 -0.94 -2.02
CA ASP A 73 -6.10 0.38 -1.41
C ASP A 73 -7.47 0.67 -0.78
N GLY A 74 -7.54 0.55 0.54
CA GLY A 74 -8.73 0.86 1.34
C GLY A 74 -8.69 2.25 1.97
N LEU A 75 -7.73 3.10 1.63
CA LEU A 75 -7.63 4.46 2.17
C LEU A 75 -8.57 5.41 1.42
N GLU A 76 -9.28 6.27 2.16
CA GLU A 76 -10.17 7.28 1.54
C GLU A 76 -9.40 8.28 0.68
N THR A 77 -8.19 8.67 1.09
CA THR A 77 -7.34 9.62 0.36
C THR A 77 -6.57 8.98 -0.79
N GLY A 78 -6.51 7.64 -0.83
CA GLY A 78 -5.74 6.86 -1.79
C GLY A 78 -4.23 6.84 -1.50
N ILE A 79 -3.64 5.65 -1.56
CA ILE A 79 -2.21 5.42 -1.34
C ILE A 79 -1.34 5.95 -2.48
N THR A 80 -1.91 6.06 -3.68
CA THR A 80 -1.22 6.53 -4.88
C THR A 80 -0.76 7.97 -4.72
N GLN A 81 -1.61 8.86 -4.17
CA GLN A 81 -1.25 10.26 -3.94
C GLN A 81 -0.10 10.39 -2.96
N GLU A 82 -0.08 9.59 -1.89
CA GLU A 82 1.02 9.59 -0.93
C GLU A 82 2.35 9.17 -1.55
N LEU A 83 2.33 8.20 -2.48
CA LEU A 83 3.51 7.81 -3.22
C LEU A 83 3.99 8.95 -4.14
N LEU A 84 3.07 9.66 -4.81
CA LEU A 84 3.40 10.82 -5.64
C LEU A 84 4.03 11.95 -4.81
N ASP A 85 3.49 12.23 -3.61
CA ASP A 85 4.00 13.27 -2.71
C ASP A 85 5.42 12.92 -2.19
N LEU A 86 5.77 11.63 -2.16
CA LEU A 86 7.12 11.15 -1.86
C LEU A 86 8.06 11.16 -3.07
N GLY A 87 7.61 11.68 -4.21
CA GLY A 87 8.39 11.83 -5.44
C GLY A 87 8.42 10.60 -6.33
N ILE A 88 7.57 9.60 -6.09
CA ILE A 88 7.39 8.47 -7.01
C ILE A 88 6.62 8.97 -8.23
N LYS A 89 7.04 8.59 -9.43
CA LYS A 89 6.36 9.02 -10.65
C LYS A 89 5.17 8.11 -10.96
N LYS A 90 4.15 8.65 -11.65
CA LYS A 90 3.00 7.88 -12.13
C LYS A 90 3.40 6.69 -13.02
N GLU A 91 4.44 6.84 -13.83
CA GLU A 91 5.01 5.81 -14.72
C GLU A 91 5.67 4.63 -13.99
N ASP A 92 5.89 4.78 -12.68
CA ASP A 92 6.49 3.78 -11.79
C ASP A 92 5.48 3.14 -10.84
N ILE A 93 4.20 3.54 -10.91
CA ILE A 93 3.12 3.00 -10.10
C ILE A 93 2.16 2.23 -11.01
N VAL A 94 1.83 1.00 -10.65
CA VAL A 94 0.84 0.17 -11.34
C VAL A 94 -0.34 -0.04 -10.41
N LEU A 95 -1.55 0.20 -10.91
CA LEU A 95 -2.79 -0.09 -10.17
C LEU A 95 -3.17 -1.55 -10.38
N GLY A 96 -2.62 -2.43 -9.54
CA GLY A 96 -2.77 -3.89 -9.61
C GLY A 96 -4.22 -4.35 -9.45
N PHE A 97 -5.01 -3.65 -8.63
CA PHE A 97 -6.44 -3.92 -8.44
C PHE A 97 -7.31 -3.65 -9.68
N TYR A 98 -6.82 -2.89 -10.67
CA TYR A 98 -7.49 -2.80 -11.97
C TYR A 98 -7.13 -3.99 -12.86
N ARG A 99 -8.15 -4.48 -13.57
CA ARG A 99 -7.96 -5.48 -14.65
C ARG A 99 -6.95 -4.96 -15.67
N PRO A 100 -6.06 -5.81 -16.21
CA PRO A 100 -4.99 -5.39 -17.12
C PRO A 100 -5.47 -4.50 -18.27
N GLU A 101 -6.61 -4.81 -18.89
CA GLU A 101 -7.16 -4.09 -20.04
C GLU A 101 -7.66 -2.68 -19.68
N ARG A 102 -7.93 -2.42 -18.40
CA ARG A 102 -8.40 -1.12 -17.90
C ARG A 102 -7.27 -0.20 -17.47
N ARG A 103 -6.06 -0.73 -17.23
CA ARG A 103 -4.93 0.09 -16.76
C ARG A 103 -4.51 1.14 -17.79
N ALA A 104 -4.64 0.85 -19.08
CA ALA A 104 -4.39 1.79 -20.17
C ALA A 104 -5.34 3.01 -20.17
N LEU A 105 -6.45 2.95 -19.45
CA LEU A 105 -7.38 4.07 -19.28
C LEU A 105 -7.03 4.97 -18.08
N THR A 106 -6.00 4.57 -17.32
CA THR A 106 -5.51 5.33 -16.17
C THR A 106 -4.28 6.15 -16.58
N GLU A 107 -3.91 7.13 -15.75
CA GLU A 107 -2.68 7.91 -15.91
C GLU A 107 -1.43 7.23 -15.34
N PHE A 108 -1.57 5.99 -14.87
CA PHE A 108 -0.52 5.20 -14.23
C PHE A 108 0.06 4.16 -15.20
N ALA A 109 1.10 3.45 -14.77
CA ALA A 109 1.69 2.39 -15.56
C ALA A 109 0.76 1.18 -15.74
N ILE A 110 0.90 0.52 -16.90
CA ILE A 110 0.14 -0.68 -17.26
C ILE A 110 0.74 -1.94 -16.61
N ASN A 111 2.07 -2.01 -16.60
CA ASN A 111 2.92 -3.09 -16.08
C ASN A 111 4.15 -2.52 -15.40
#